data_AF-A0A645IPE3-F1
#
_entry.id   AF-A0A645IPE3-F1
#
_cell.length_a   1.000
_cell.length_b   1.000
_cell.length_c   1.000
_cell.angle_alpha   90.00
_cell.angle_beta   90.00
_cell.angle_gamma   90.00
#
_symmetry.space_group_name_H-M   'P 1'
#
loop_
_entity.id
_entity.type
_entity.pdbx_description
1 polymer ?
#
loop_
_entity_poly.entity_id
_entity_poly.type
_entity_poly.pdbx_seq_one_letter_code
_entity_poly.pdbx_strand_id
1 'polypeptide(L)'
;MNILTGKNVIINYDENQKPFLSDASWKISVSHSCGYIAVITHPEAEVGIDIEGRTAKVSKVYKRFLNEEEQAYFVHDEDTGLLEIAWSAKEALYKIIGKTALDFARQLHLYPFISEESGSIKAAQTTDFKLFTLQYIQNDKFTMVYCIDKN
;
A
#
# COMPACT_ATOMS: atom_id res chain seq x y z
N MET A 1 24.65 5.49 -11.06
CA MET A 1 23.88 6.60 -10.45
C MET A 1 22.41 6.28 -10.67
N ASN A 2 21.61 6.14 -9.60
CA ASN A 2 20.18 5.88 -9.77
C ASN A 2 19.42 7.22 -9.92
N ILE A 3 18.32 7.21 -10.66
CA ILE A 3 17.55 8.41 -11.02
C ILE A 3 16.81 8.97 -9.78
N LEU A 4 16.47 8.13 -8.80
CA LEU A 4 15.69 8.53 -7.62
C LEU A 4 16.49 9.39 -6.64
N THR A 5 17.75 9.02 -6.37
CA THR A 5 18.59 9.71 -5.37
C THR A 5 19.78 10.47 -5.96
N GLY A 6 20.05 10.33 -7.26
CA GLY A 6 21.18 10.99 -7.92
C GLY A 6 22.57 10.49 -7.47
N LYS A 7 22.64 9.37 -6.74
CA LYS A 7 23.89 8.74 -6.29
C LYS A 7 23.75 7.22 -6.26
N ASN A 8 24.82 6.50 -5.92
CA ASN A 8 24.71 5.07 -5.60
C ASN A 8 24.44 4.94 -4.09
N VAL A 9 23.45 4.13 -3.72
CA VAL A 9 23.07 3.86 -2.33
C VAL A 9 22.95 2.36 -2.13
N ILE A 10 23.15 1.90 -0.88
CA ILE A 10 22.95 0.51 -0.49
C ILE A 10 21.61 0.42 0.23
N ILE A 11 20.78 -0.55 -0.16
CA ILE A 11 19.53 -0.87 0.54
C ILE A 11 19.86 -1.96 1.56
N ASN A 12 19.59 -1.67 2.84
CA ASN A 12 19.65 -2.63 3.93
C ASN A 12 18.22 -2.88 4.46
N TYR A 13 18.08 -3.86 5.34
CA TYR A 13 16.81 -4.23 5.97
C TYR A 13 16.94 -4.15 7.48
N ASP A 14 15.93 -3.60 8.14
CA ASP A 14 15.86 -3.58 9.61
C ASP A 14 15.43 -4.95 10.16
N GLU A 15 15.32 -5.05 11.49
CA GLU A 15 14.84 -6.26 12.19
C GLU A 15 13.40 -6.68 11.81
N ASN A 16 12.65 -5.80 11.16
CA ASN A 16 11.28 -6.00 10.69
C ASN A 16 11.23 -6.26 9.18
N GLN A 17 12.37 -6.44 8.52
CA GLN A 17 12.49 -6.54 7.06
C GLN A 17 12.00 -5.29 6.31
N LYS A 18 11.94 -4.13 6.97
CA LYS A 18 11.65 -2.84 6.32
C LYS A 18 12.93 -2.33 5.64
N PRO A 19 12.88 -2.03 4.33
CA PRO A 19 14.05 -1.53 3.62
C PRO A 19 14.40 -0.10 4.07
N PHE A 20 15.70 0.19 4.15
CA PHE A 20 16.21 1.54 4.38
C PHE A 20 17.51 1.77 3.61
N LEU A 21 17.81 3.03 3.30
CA LEU A 21 19.09 3.39 2.69
C LEU A 21 20.17 3.49 3.76
N SER A 22 21.33 2.87 3.52
CA SER A 22 22.43 2.79 4.49
C SER A 22 22.96 4.16 4.94
N ASP A 23 22.77 5.20 4.12
CA ASP A 23 23.18 6.57 4.40
C ASP A 23 22.05 7.43 4.99
N ALA A 24 20.89 6.83 5.28
CA ALA A 24 19.69 7.46 5.81
C ALA A 24 19.20 8.68 5.03
N SER A 25 19.61 8.85 3.77
CA SER A 25 19.37 10.10 3.03
C SER A 25 17.95 10.24 2.49
N TRP A 26 17.26 9.13 2.27
CA TRP A 26 15.87 9.09 1.82
C TRP A 26 15.14 7.94 2.52
N LYS A 27 13.85 8.13 2.74
CA LYS A 27 12.90 7.05 3.05
C LYS A 27 12.62 6.27 1.76
N ILE A 28 12.42 4.97 1.90
CA ILE A 28 12.21 4.06 0.77
C ILE A 28 11.13 3.04 1.11
N SER A 29 10.33 2.68 0.12
CA SER A 29 9.48 1.49 0.15
C SER A 29 9.57 0.77 -1.19
N VAL A 30 9.53 -0.55 -1.13
CA VAL A 30 9.72 -1.45 -2.28
C VAL A 30 8.60 -2.47 -2.27
N SER A 31 8.04 -2.76 -3.45
CA SER A 31 7.14 -3.88 -3.66
C SER A 31 7.45 -4.57 -4.99
N HIS A 32 7.13 -5.85 -5.08
CA HIS A 32 7.30 -6.62 -6.31
C HIS A 32 6.24 -7.71 -6.43
N SER A 33 5.67 -7.88 -7.62
CA SER A 33 4.69 -8.92 -7.90
C SER A 33 4.61 -9.15 -9.41
N CYS A 34 4.34 -10.40 -9.82
CA CYS A 34 4.14 -10.79 -11.22
C CYS A 34 5.15 -10.22 -12.26
N GLY A 35 6.44 -10.15 -11.90
CA GLY A 35 7.50 -9.64 -12.77
C GLY A 35 7.69 -8.12 -12.77
N TYR A 36 6.91 -7.40 -11.96
CA TYR A 36 7.04 -5.96 -11.74
C TYR A 36 7.77 -5.67 -10.42
N ILE A 37 8.47 -4.55 -10.38
CA ILE A 37 9.05 -3.96 -9.16
C ILE A 37 8.62 -2.49 -9.11
N ALA A 38 8.11 -2.06 -7.96
CA ALA A 38 7.78 -0.69 -7.66
C ALA A 38 8.69 -0.19 -6.53
N VAL A 39 9.27 0.99 -6.70
CA VAL A 39 10.12 1.66 -5.71
C VAL A 39 9.64 3.09 -5.55
N ILE A 40 9.39 3.50 -4.31
CA ILE A 40 9.10 4.89 -3.95
C ILE A 40 10.16 5.40 -2.98
N THR A 41 10.57 6.65 -3.14
CA THR A 41 11.49 7.32 -2.21
C THR A 41 11.00 8.73 -1.90
N HIS A 42 11.26 9.20 -0.68
CA HIS A 42 11.02 10.58 -0.30
C HIS A 42 12.14 11.05 0.66
N PRO A 43 12.59 12.33 0.59
CA PRO A 43 13.72 12.78 1.42
C PRO A 43 13.42 12.74 2.92
N GLU A 44 12.16 13.00 3.31
CA GLU A 44 11.79 13.18 4.73
C GLU A 44 10.61 12.30 5.19
N ALA A 45 9.44 12.46 4.55
CA ALA A 45 8.22 11.70 4.85
C ALA A 45 8.37 10.18 4.70
N GLU A 46 7.71 9.43 5.58
CA GLU A 46 7.54 7.98 5.42
C GLU A 46 6.74 7.67 4.16
N VAL A 47 7.10 6.58 3.49
CA VAL A 47 6.49 6.17 2.23
C VAL A 47 6.12 4.70 2.26
N GLY A 48 5.04 4.37 1.57
CA GLY A 48 4.58 3.00 1.37
C GLY A 48 4.18 2.83 -0.08
N ILE A 49 4.60 1.74 -0.71
CA ILE A 49 4.13 1.34 -2.04
C ILE A 49 3.84 -0.15 -2.05
N ASP A 50 2.78 -0.51 -2.74
CA ASP A 50 2.45 -1.88 -3.06
C ASP A 50 2.09 -2.05 -4.53
N ILE A 51 2.50 -3.16 -5.13
CA ILE A 51 2.15 -3.54 -6.50
C ILE A 51 1.81 -5.02 -6.52
N GLU A 52 0.65 -5.34 -7.06
CA GLU A 52 0.14 -6.71 -7.16
C GLU A 52 -0.33 -7.00 -8.58
N GLY A 53 -0.01 -8.19 -9.09
CA GLY A 53 -0.57 -8.65 -10.35
C GLY A 53 -2.07 -8.98 -10.21
N ARG A 54 -2.85 -8.76 -11.27
CA ARG A 54 -4.30 -9.02 -11.26
C ARG A 54 -4.59 -10.51 -10.96
N THR A 55 -5.39 -10.77 -9.94
CA THR A 55 -5.72 -12.11 -9.44
C THR A 55 -6.99 -12.13 -8.61
N ALA A 56 -7.91 -13.04 -8.98
CA ALA A 56 -9.11 -13.30 -8.18
C ALA A 56 -8.82 -14.00 -6.84
N LYS A 57 -7.56 -14.25 -6.45
CA LYS A 57 -7.23 -14.89 -5.16
C LYS A 57 -7.62 -14.02 -3.96
N VAL A 58 -7.61 -12.70 -4.11
CA VAL A 58 -7.92 -11.76 -3.03
C VAL A 58 -9.36 -11.95 -2.51
N SER A 59 -10.29 -12.34 -3.39
CA SER A 59 -11.70 -12.60 -3.03
C SER A 59 -11.89 -13.80 -2.10
N LYS A 60 -10.87 -14.64 -1.90
CA LYS A 60 -10.93 -15.76 -0.95
C LYS A 60 -10.52 -15.36 0.47
N VAL A 61 -9.86 -14.21 0.62
CA VAL A 61 -9.24 -13.78 1.88
C VAL A 61 -9.70 -12.40 2.34
N TYR A 62 -10.68 -11.80 1.69
CA TYR A 62 -11.17 -10.44 1.98
C TYR A 62 -11.52 -10.20 3.46
N LYS A 63 -12.10 -11.19 4.14
CA LYS A 63 -12.43 -11.11 5.57
C LYS A 63 -11.21 -10.95 6.50
N ARG A 64 -10.00 -11.23 6.01
CA ARG A 64 -8.76 -11.04 6.77
C ARG A 64 -8.31 -9.58 6.80
N PHE A 65 -8.78 -8.75 5.87
CA PHE A 65 -8.31 -7.36 5.74
C PHE A 65 -9.41 -6.32 5.61
N LEU A 66 -10.68 -6.72 5.43
CA LEU A 66 -11.84 -5.84 5.43
C LEU A 66 -12.74 -6.10 6.63
N ASN A 67 -13.15 -5.03 7.32
CA ASN A 67 -14.23 -5.09 8.30
C ASN A 67 -15.62 -5.21 7.63
N GLU A 68 -16.68 -5.37 8.42
CA GLU A 68 -18.05 -5.56 7.90
C GLU A 68 -18.55 -4.40 7.03
N GLU A 69 -18.22 -3.16 7.39
CA GLU A 69 -18.59 -1.96 6.61
C GLU A 69 -17.86 -1.93 5.26
N GLU A 70 -16.55 -2.16 5.28
CA GLU A 70 -15.73 -2.24 4.08
C GLU A 70 -16.18 -3.39 3.17
N GLN A 71 -16.59 -4.53 3.74
CA GLN A 71 -17.13 -5.66 2.99
C GLN A 71 -18.40 -5.28 2.22
N ALA A 72 -19.30 -4.53 2.84
CA ALA A 72 -20.54 -4.09 2.20
C ALA A 72 -20.30 -3.19 0.98
N TYR A 73 -19.14 -2.52 0.92
CA TYR A 73 -18.80 -1.60 -0.16
C TYR A 73 -17.84 -2.19 -1.20
N PHE A 74 -16.86 -3.02 -0.81
CA PHE A 74 -15.83 -3.50 -1.73
C PHE A 74 -16.06 -4.91 -2.29
N VAL A 75 -16.94 -5.71 -1.69
CA VAL A 75 -17.16 -7.10 -2.12
C VAL A 75 -18.28 -7.13 -3.15
N HIS A 76 -17.91 -7.44 -4.39
CA HIS A 76 -18.84 -7.67 -5.50
C HIS A 76 -18.50 -8.99 -6.20
N ASP A 77 -19.53 -9.69 -6.68
CA ASP A 77 -19.38 -11.06 -7.21
C ASP A 77 -18.61 -11.12 -8.55
N GLU A 78 -18.61 -10.05 -9.35
CA GLU A 78 -18.08 -10.06 -10.72
C GLU A 78 -16.80 -9.23 -10.91
N ASP A 79 -16.48 -8.30 -10.01
CA ASP A 79 -15.31 -7.41 -10.13
C ASP A 79 -14.47 -7.42 -8.84
N THR A 80 -13.26 -7.99 -8.95
CA THR A 80 -12.29 -8.01 -7.85
C THR A 80 -11.40 -6.77 -7.80
N GLY A 81 -11.53 -5.82 -8.72
CA GLY A 81 -10.67 -4.63 -8.80
C GLY A 81 -10.69 -3.79 -7.53
N LEU A 82 -11.88 -3.58 -6.95
CA LEU A 82 -12.01 -2.89 -5.66
C LEU A 82 -11.31 -3.66 -4.52
N LEU A 83 -11.42 -4.99 -4.49
CA LEU A 83 -10.75 -5.82 -3.48
C LEU A 83 -9.22 -5.80 -3.63
N GLU A 84 -8.72 -5.80 -4.87
CA GLU A 84 -7.29 -5.74 -5.15
C GLU A 84 -6.70 -4.37 -4.78
N ILE A 85 -7.42 -3.28 -5.07
CA ILE A 85 -7.03 -1.93 -4.61
C ILE A 85 -7.04 -1.87 -3.09
N ALA A 86 -8.11 -2.36 -2.45
CA ALA A 86 -8.22 -2.35 -1.00
C ALA A 86 -7.09 -3.15 -0.34
N TRP A 87 -6.77 -4.33 -0.86
CA TRP A 87 -5.63 -5.13 -0.40
C TRP A 87 -4.31 -4.35 -0.52
N SER A 88 -4.02 -3.84 -1.71
CA SER A 88 -2.79 -3.10 -1.99
C SER A 88 -2.69 -1.83 -1.12
N ALA A 89 -3.81 -1.18 -0.81
CA ALA A 89 -3.86 -0.03 0.09
C ALA A 89 -3.49 -0.41 1.54
N LYS A 90 -4.00 -1.53 2.05
CA LYS A 90 -3.66 -2.01 3.40
C LYS A 90 -2.18 -2.38 3.51
N GLU A 91 -1.63 -3.05 2.50
CA GLU A 91 -0.20 -3.38 2.41
C GLU A 91 0.68 -2.13 2.34
N ALA A 92 0.30 -1.13 1.53
CA ALA A 92 1.02 0.15 1.46
C ALA A 92 1.01 0.88 2.82
N LEU A 93 -0.11 0.88 3.54
CA LEU A 93 -0.20 1.43 4.90
C LEU A 93 0.65 0.64 5.90
N TYR A 94 0.66 -0.69 5.82
CA TYR A 94 1.51 -1.53 6.68
C TYR A 94 3.00 -1.21 6.49
N LYS A 95 3.46 -0.92 5.27
CA LYS A 95 4.86 -0.54 5.01
C LYS A 95 5.23 0.82 5.63
N ILE A 96 4.26 1.71 5.82
CA ILE A 96 4.45 2.98 6.54
C ILE A 96 4.43 2.74 8.05
N ILE A 97 3.34 2.15 8.54
CA ILE A 97 3.00 2.04 9.96
C ILE A 97 3.81 0.96 10.69
N GLY A 98 4.05 -0.17 10.03
CA GLY A 98 4.77 -1.32 10.56
C GLY A 98 3.94 -2.18 11.50
N LYS A 99 4.59 -2.74 12.53
CA LYS A 99 4.04 -3.78 13.43
C LYS A 99 2.83 -3.34 14.28
N THR A 100 2.46 -2.07 14.28
CA THR A 100 1.23 -1.61 14.95
C THR A 100 -0.02 -1.80 14.09
N ALA A 101 0.12 -2.15 12.81
CA ALA A 101 -0.98 -2.45 11.88
C ALA A 101 -1.01 -3.94 11.46
N LEU A 102 -1.09 -4.88 12.41
CA LEU A 102 -1.11 -6.33 12.13
C LEU A 102 -2.51 -6.89 11.83
N ASP A 103 -3.57 -6.27 12.37
CA ASP A 103 -4.95 -6.64 12.12
C ASP A 103 -5.58 -5.61 11.17
N PHE A 104 -5.40 -5.83 9.87
CA PHE A 104 -5.80 -4.90 8.81
C PHE A 104 -7.30 -4.57 8.85
N ALA A 105 -8.16 -5.54 9.18
CA ALA A 105 -9.59 -5.32 9.22
C ALA A 105 -9.98 -4.40 10.38
N ARG A 106 -9.32 -4.52 11.54
CA ARG A 106 -9.69 -3.74 12.73
C ARG A 106 -8.94 -2.40 12.83
N GLN A 107 -7.69 -2.39 12.38
CA GLN A 107 -6.76 -1.28 12.65
C GLN A 107 -6.67 -0.28 11.51
N LEU A 108 -7.00 -0.69 10.29
CA LEU A 108 -7.00 0.17 9.13
C LEU A 108 -8.43 0.23 8.61
N HIS A 109 -8.89 1.39 8.19
CA HIS A 109 -10.20 1.57 7.58
C HIS A 109 -10.05 2.37 6.29
N LEU A 110 -10.57 1.84 5.19
CA LEU A 110 -10.62 2.52 3.91
C LEU A 110 -12.02 3.11 3.72
N TYR A 111 -12.08 4.40 3.41
CA TYR A 111 -13.34 5.03 3.06
C TYR A 111 -13.74 4.64 1.63
N PRO A 112 -15.06 4.61 1.33
CA PRO A 112 -15.57 4.37 -0.02
C PRO A 112 -14.89 5.22 -1.11
N PHE A 113 -14.58 4.59 -2.24
CA PHE A 113 -14.01 5.23 -3.43
C PHE A 113 -14.45 4.52 -4.71
N ILE A 114 -14.49 5.24 -5.83
CA ILE A 114 -14.86 4.70 -7.13
C ILE A 114 -13.61 4.06 -7.77
N SER A 115 -13.77 2.85 -8.29
CA SER A 115 -12.74 2.13 -9.04
C SER A 115 -12.64 2.69 -10.46
N GLU A 116 -11.49 3.24 -10.80
CA GLU A 116 -11.13 3.81 -12.11
C GLU A 116 -9.71 3.35 -12.49
N GLU A 117 -9.15 3.75 -13.64
CA GLU A 117 -7.74 3.41 -13.95
C GLU A 117 -6.73 4.01 -12.96
N SER A 118 -7.08 5.13 -12.33
CA SER A 118 -6.30 5.72 -11.24
C SER A 118 -7.19 6.61 -10.36
N GLY A 119 -6.76 6.83 -9.13
CA GLY A 119 -7.52 7.68 -8.21
C GLY A 119 -6.89 7.79 -6.83
N SER A 120 -7.68 8.31 -5.88
CA SER A 120 -7.26 8.51 -4.51
C SER A 120 -8.17 7.79 -3.52
N ILE A 121 -7.59 7.30 -2.43
CA ILE A 121 -8.29 6.57 -1.36
C ILE A 121 -8.01 7.30 -0.05
N LYS A 122 -9.04 7.63 0.70
CA LYS A 122 -8.88 8.08 2.09
C LYS A 122 -8.86 6.85 2.99
N ALA A 123 -7.97 6.85 3.97
CA ALA A 123 -7.89 5.79 4.96
C ALA A 123 -7.67 6.37 6.36
N ALA A 124 -7.99 5.57 7.38
CA ALA A 124 -7.74 5.88 8.77
C ALA A 124 -7.03 4.70 9.45
N GLN A 125 -6.04 4.98 10.28
CA GLN A 125 -5.56 4.04 11.29
C GLN A 125 -6.36 4.27 12.58
N THR A 126 -7.17 3.29 12.97
CA THR A 126 -8.13 3.43 14.06
C THR A 126 -7.48 3.51 15.43
N THR A 127 -6.30 2.89 15.62
CA THR A 127 -5.60 2.89 16.91
C THR A 127 -5.04 4.26 17.27
N ASP A 128 -4.56 5.00 16.27
CA ASP A 128 -3.79 6.24 16.46
C ASP A 128 -4.54 7.46 15.91
N PHE A 129 -5.78 7.27 15.44
CA PHE A 129 -6.64 8.28 14.82
C PHE A 129 -5.96 9.05 13.67
N LYS A 130 -5.01 8.40 12.98
CA LYS A 130 -4.26 9.01 11.89
C LYS A 130 -4.98 8.82 10.56
N LEU A 131 -5.08 9.89 9.78
CA LEU A 131 -5.66 9.85 8.43
C LEU A 131 -4.58 9.80 7.36
N PHE A 132 -4.85 9.06 6.30
CA PHE A 132 -3.97 8.90 5.14
C PHE A 132 -4.74 9.20 3.86
N THR A 133 -4.02 9.73 2.87
CA THR A 133 -4.49 9.80 1.48
C THR A 133 -3.53 8.97 0.63
N LEU A 134 -4.04 7.89 0.08
CA LEU A 134 -3.31 7.04 -0.86
C LEU A 134 -3.68 7.40 -2.29
N GLN A 135 -2.78 7.09 -3.21
CA GLN A 135 -3.01 7.16 -4.66
C GLN A 135 -2.89 5.75 -5.24
N TYR A 136 -3.69 5.44 -6.25
CA TYR A 136 -3.64 4.15 -6.91
C TYR A 136 -3.64 4.30 -8.44
N ILE A 137 -3.08 3.30 -9.10
CA ILE A 137 -3.12 3.09 -10.55
C ILE A 137 -3.37 1.60 -10.77
N GLN A 138 -4.29 1.24 -11.66
CA GLN A 138 -4.58 -0.13 -12.04
C GLN A 138 -4.76 -0.28 -13.55
N ASN A 139 -4.52 -1.49 -14.05
CA ASN A 139 -4.78 -1.89 -15.43
C ASN A 139 -5.03 -3.40 -15.49
N ASP A 140 -5.02 -3.96 -16.71
CA ASP A 140 -5.21 -5.39 -16.97
C ASP A 140 -4.08 -6.29 -16.41
N LYS A 141 -2.95 -5.70 -16.00
CA LYS A 141 -1.75 -6.44 -15.55
C LYS A 141 -1.52 -6.32 -14.05
N PHE A 142 -1.69 -5.13 -13.47
CA PHE A 142 -1.42 -4.89 -12.05
C PHE A 142 -2.34 -3.84 -11.41
N THR A 143 -2.37 -3.87 -10.09
CA THR A 143 -2.83 -2.80 -9.21
C THR A 143 -1.64 -2.29 -8.41
N MET A 144 -1.44 -0.98 -8.37
CA MET A 144 -0.38 -0.35 -7.60
C MET A 144 -0.98 0.75 -6.72
N VAL A 145 -0.66 0.74 -5.43
CA VAL A 145 -1.10 1.75 -4.46
C VAL A 145 0.11 2.32 -3.75
N TYR A 146 0.17 3.63 -3.56
CA TYR A 146 1.23 4.27 -2.81
C TYR A 146 0.72 5.40 -1.91
N CYS A 147 1.49 5.69 -0.88
CA CYS A 147 1.22 6.77 0.05
C CYS A 147 2.52 7.47 0.45
N ILE A 148 2.46 8.78 0.55
CA ILE A 148 3.51 9.63 1.13
C ILE A 148 2.89 10.27 2.37
N ASP A 149 3.35 9.86 3.53
CA ASP A 149 2.83 10.28 4.83
C ASP A 149 3.41 11.64 5.22
N LYS A 150 2.87 12.69 4.59
CA LYS A 150 3.14 14.08 4.94
C LYS A 150 2.28 14.38 6.17
N ASN A 151 2.90 14.34 7.36
CA ASN A 151 2.29 14.70 8.65
C ASN A 151 1.31 15.87 8.56
#